data_AF-A0A2M7J6R8-F1
#
_entry.id   AF-A0A2M7J6R8-F1
#
_cell.length_a   1.000
_cell.length_b   1.000
_cell.length_c   1.000
_cell.angle_alpha   90.00
_cell.angle_beta   90.00
_cell.angle_gamma   90.00
#
_symmetry.space_group_name_H-M   'P 1'
#
loop_
_entity.id
_entity.type
_entity.pdbx_description
1 polymer ?
#
loop_
_entity_poly.entity_id
_entity_poly.type
_entity_poly.pdbx_seq_one_letter_code
_entity_poly.pdbx_strand_id
1 'polypeptide(L)'
;SDFAPSSFAGEVVAPADAQVLCLSLGDKAVNYFIRSCSIYDRHITVFPMLLPVGRAEYSISAKSGAERINAIAASGQSAAITVPEEYSSGRIEIDNADALPEDNVFFYSRPDREKTPLPVLRGGGGMLDRDGTYYIRKIVEQSSLFSAEVLSEPFVFGEKLTSARAAVISNPASVSSSLAAQLRGWVAKGGLLIMFPGGDTIVDDMNRDISDLLPGRMYPVKEQSLAGGAVLEIPWAGDEFSGEHYAKLSVSKFFPLRAREDALELIKSGGETLAAAVRFGDGAVILFALPADMSFSNLPVVAGFPPFFLKSLEYFVYERKEFRRNYSVGDRVSLPAGASLSFEGREIEIRPGPDAALLSAPLEEP
;
A
#
# COMPACT_ATOMS: atom_id res chain seq x y z
N SER A 1 -17.95 1.27 19.01
CA SER A 1 -17.84 0.03 19.80
C SER A 1 -16.36 -0.15 20.10
N ASP A 2 -15.83 -0.20 21.33
CA ASP A 2 -16.41 -0.43 22.65
C ASP A 2 -15.56 0.29 23.71
N PHE A 3 -16.07 1.35 24.34
CA PHE A 3 -15.42 1.93 25.52
C PHE A 3 -16.49 2.28 26.57
N ALA A 4 -16.59 1.43 27.59
CA ALA A 4 -17.42 1.70 28.76
C ALA A 4 -16.72 2.71 29.70
N PRO A 5 -17.45 3.65 30.32
CA PRO A 5 -16.88 4.70 31.18
C PRO A 5 -16.10 4.20 32.42
N SER A 6 -16.26 2.94 32.81
CA SER A 6 -15.68 2.37 34.03
C SER A 6 -14.22 1.93 33.91
N SER A 7 -13.60 2.05 32.72
CA SER A 7 -12.22 1.58 32.49
C SER A 7 -11.12 2.50 33.07
N PHE A 8 -11.47 3.64 33.67
CA PHE A 8 -10.53 4.62 34.23
C PHE A 8 -10.58 4.73 35.77
N ALA A 9 -10.86 3.63 36.47
CA ALA A 9 -10.74 3.58 37.93
C ALA A 9 -9.31 3.21 38.35
N GLY A 10 -8.36 4.10 38.07
CA GLY A 10 -7.01 4.09 38.64
C GLY A 10 -6.67 5.50 39.08
N GLU A 11 -6.33 5.69 40.36
CA GLU A 11 -5.78 6.96 40.83
C GLU A 11 -4.47 7.23 40.09
N VAL A 12 -4.54 8.11 39.09
CA VAL A 12 -3.36 8.67 38.45
C VAL A 12 -2.78 9.67 39.43
N VAL A 13 -1.73 9.28 40.15
CA VAL A 13 -0.88 10.25 40.86
C VAL A 13 -0.09 11.01 39.81
N ALA A 14 -0.63 12.15 39.39
CA ALA A 14 0.07 13.06 38.49
C ALA A 14 1.34 13.59 39.19
N PRO A 15 2.50 13.62 38.51
CA PRO A 15 3.69 14.30 39.00
C PRO A 15 3.37 15.76 39.35
N ALA A 16 3.98 16.32 40.40
CA ALA A 16 3.71 17.68 40.89
C ALA A 16 4.02 18.80 39.86
N ASP A 17 4.71 18.43 38.79
CA ASP A 17 5.21 19.21 37.67
C ASP A 17 4.53 18.86 36.33
N ALA A 18 3.58 17.92 36.31
CA ALA A 18 2.81 17.61 35.12
C ALA A 18 1.77 18.72 34.83
N GLN A 19 2.01 19.51 33.78
CA GLN A 19 0.96 20.35 33.20
C GLN A 19 0.00 19.48 32.40
N VAL A 20 -1.02 18.94 33.06
CA VAL A 20 -2.14 18.28 32.39
C VAL A 20 -3.04 19.36 31.79
N LEU A 21 -3.00 19.52 30.46
CA LEU A 21 -3.93 20.36 29.72
C LEU A 21 -5.31 19.68 29.69
N CYS A 22 -6.13 19.92 30.71
CA CYS A 22 -7.49 19.44 30.74
C CYS A 22 -8.38 20.40 29.95
N LEU A 23 -8.65 20.09 28.67
CA LEU A 23 -9.58 20.86 27.84
C LEU A 23 -11.01 20.59 28.33
N SER A 24 -11.60 21.53 29.07
CA SER A 24 -13.04 21.47 29.37
C SER A 24 -13.79 21.85 28.09
N LEU A 25 -14.40 20.88 27.42
CA LEU A 25 -15.33 21.13 26.33
C LEU A 25 -16.56 21.84 26.91
N GLY A 26 -16.69 23.13 26.60
CA GLY A 26 -17.90 23.88 26.96
C GLY A 26 -19.11 23.29 26.23
N ASP A 27 -20.22 23.13 26.93
CA ASP A 27 -21.47 22.44 26.51
C ASP A 27 -22.16 22.99 25.25
N LYS A 28 -21.52 23.88 24.47
CA LYS A 28 -22.10 24.59 23.32
C LYS A 28 -21.17 24.79 22.13
N ALA A 29 -19.93 24.29 22.14
CA ALA A 29 -19.04 24.45 20.99
C ALA A 29 -19.39 23.43 19.90
N VAL A 30 -19.71 23.94 18.70
CA VAL A 30 -19.76 23.11 17.48
C VAL A 30 -18.31 22.96 17.04
N ASN A 31 -17.76 21.75 17.17
CA ASN A 31 -16.38 21.51 16.80
C ASN A 31 -16.27 21.00 15.36
N TYR A 32 -15.35 21.60 14.61
CA TYR A 32 -15.04 21.30 13.23
C TYR A 32 -13.58 20.88 13.18
N PHE A 33 -13.30 19.65 12.74
CA PHE A 33 -11.92 19.23 12.50
C PHE A 33 -11.84 18.28 11.30
N ILE A 34 -10.68 18.24 10.65
CA ILE A 34 -10.42 17.29 9.56
C ILE A 34 -10.15 15.91 10.17
N ARG A 35 -11.06 14.95 9.95
CA ARG A 35 -10.89 13.57 10.42
C ARG A 35 -9.86 12.83 9.58
N SER A 36 -9.97 12.95 8.26
CA SER A 36 -9.06 12.34 7.33
C SER A 36 -9.04 13.09 6.01
N CYS A 37 -7.93 12.93 5.29
CA CYS A 37 -7.75 13.47 3.96
C CYS A 37 -7.17 12.37 3.07
N SER A 38 -7.61 12.31 1.82
CA SER A 38 -7.17 11.33 0.83
C SER A 38 -6.83 12.04 -0.47
N ILE A 39 -5.65 11.78 -1.00
CA ILE A 39 -5.14 12.39 -2.23
C ILE A 39 -5.33 11.38 -3.36
N TYR A 40 -6.09 11.77 -4.39
CA TYR A 40 -6.40 10.95 -5.57
C TYR A 40 -6.07 11.74 -6.83
N ASP A 41 -4.99 11.41 -7.53
CA ASP A 41 -4.64 12.00 -8.84
C ASP A 41 -4.71 13.56 -8.83
N ARG A 42 -5.86 14.13 -9.24
CA ARG A 42 -6.16 15.57 -9.28
C ARG A 42 -7.01 16.13 -8.13
N HIS A 43 -7.57 15.26 -7.30
CA HIS A 43 -8.51 15.60 -6.24
C HIS A 43 -7.93 15.31 -4.87
N ILE A 44 -8.17 16.21 -3.93
CA ILE A 44 -7.99 15.94 -2.52
C ILE A 44 -9.37 15.85 -1.88
N THR A 45 -9.72 14.67 -1.40
CA THR A 45 -10.97 14.44 -0.67
C THR A 45 -10.72 14.64 0.82
N VAL A 46 -11.54 15.48 1.43
CA VAL A 46 -11.45 15.84 2.84
C VAL A 46 -12.71 15.32 3.52
N PHE A 47 -12.52 14.61 4.62
CA PHE A 47 -13.59 14.11 5.47
C PHE A 47 -13.58 14.90 6.78
N PRO A 48 -14.35 15.99 6.89
CA PRO A 48 -14.51 16.68 8.16
C PRO A 48 -15.40 15.87 9.11
N MET A 49 -15.07 15.89 10.41
CA MET A 49 -15.99 15.42 11.46
C MET A 49 -16.79 16.61 12.00
N LEU A 50 -18.11 16.42 12.14
CA LEU A 50 -19.05 17.44 12.62
C LEU A 50 -19.69 16.99 13.93
N LEU A 51 -19.51 17.74 15.01
CA LEU A 51 -20.17 17.52 16.30
C LEU A 51 -20.82 18.83 16.80
N PRO A 52 -22.11 18.84 17.22
CA PRO A 52 -23.11 17.78 17.17
C PRO A 52 -23.88 17.76 15.83
N VAL A 53 -24.49 16.61 15.54
CA VAL A 53 -25.19 16.24 14.29
C VAL A 53 -26.04 17.38 13.72
N GLY A 54 -25.53 18.02 12.67
CA GLY A 54 -26.21 19.03 11.88
C GLY A 54 -25.57 19.16 10.50
N ARG A 55 -26.34 19.59 9.49
CA ARG A 55 -25.77 20.03 8.20
C ARG A 55 -25.03 21.33 8.46
N ALA A 56 -23.73 21.26 8.67
CA ALA A 56 -22.91 22.45 8.67
C ALA A 56 -22.54 22.81 7.23
N GLU A 57 -22.78 24.06 6.88
CA GLU A 57 -22.17 24.68 5.71
C GLU A 57 -20.76 25.10 6.11
N TYR A 58 -19.76 24.56 5.42
CA TYR A 58 -18.36 24.92 5.62
C TYR A 58 -17.74 25.26 4.27
N SER A 59 -16.67 26.05 4.31
CA SER A 59 -15.83 26.27 3.14
C SER A 59 -14.48 25.63 3.35
N ILE A 60 -14.05 24.85 2.36
CA ILE A 60 -12.70 24.32 2.29
C ILE A 60 -11.92 25.18 1.31
N SER A 61 -10.72 25.59 1.69
CA SER A 61 -9.76 26.20 0.78
C SER A 61 -8.48 25.39 0.68
N ALA A 62 -7.93 25.29 -0.53
CA ALA A 62 -6.60 24.77 -0.77
C ALA A 62 -5.65 25.96 -1.00
N LYS A 63 -4.49 25.93 -0.35
CA LYS A 63 -3.47 26.97 -0.45
C LYS A 63 -2.09 26.37 -0.70
N SER A 64 -1.25 27.06 -1.46
CA SER A 64 0.19 26.79 -1.60
C SER A 64 0.95 28.04 -1.19
N GLY A 65 1.68 27.96 -0.07
CA GLY A 65 2.22 29.15 0.58
C GLY A 65 1.11 30.15 0.95
N ALA A 66 1.21 31.38 0.45
CA ALA A 66 0.20 32.42 0.64
C ALA A 66 -0.91 32.42 -0.43
N GLU A 67 -0.74 31.67 -1.52
CA GLU A 67 -1.68 31.65 -2.64
C GLU A 67 -2.86 30.73 -2.36
N ARG A 68 -4.09 31.23 -2.58
CA ARG A 68 -5.31 30.41 -2.52
C ARG A 68 -5.55 29.78 -3.89
N ILE A 69 -5.34 28.47 -3.97
CA ILE A 69 -5.44 27.65 -5.18
C ILE A 69 -6.90 27.46 -5.59
N ASN A 70 -7.73 27.05 -4.62
CA ASN A 70 -9.13 26.73 -4.86
C ASN A 70 -9.94 26.88 -3.56
N ALA A 71 -11.25 27.04 -3.68
CA ALA A 71 -12.16 26.98 -2.57
C ALA A 71 -13.53 26.45 -2.98
N ILE A 72 -14.13 25.67 -2.11
CA ILE A 72 -15.48 25.14 -2.30
C ILE A 72 -16.31 25.40 -1.07
N ALA A 73 -17.58 25.75 -1.27
CA ALA A 73 -18.60 25.63 -0.23
C ALA A 73 -19.11 24.18 -0.25
N ALA A 74 -19.24 23.57 0.91
CA ALA A 74 -19.68 22.20 1.06
C ALA A 74 -20.71 22.07 2.17
N SER A 75 -21.58 21.08 2.01
CA SER A 75 -22.53 20.66 3.02
C SER A 75 -22.54 19.14 3.07
N GLY A 76 -22.32 18.56 4.26
CA GLY A 76 -22.27 17.10 4.45
C GLY A 76 -20.95 16.57 5.01
N GLN A 77 -20.83 15.24 5.10
CA GLN A 77 -19.75 14.55 5.82
C GLN A 77 -18.41 14.48 5.05
N SER A 78 -18.39 14.85 3.78
CA SER A 78 -17.19 14.83 2.94
C SER A 78 -17.30 15.89 1.87
N ALA A 79 -16.16 16.47 1.50
CA ALA A 79 -16.05 17.37 0.36
C ALA A 79 -14.77 17.07 -0.41
N ALA A 80 -14.82 17.26 -1.72
CA ALA A 80 -13.67 17.04 -2.60
C ALA A 80 -13.25 18.36 -3.23
N ILE A 81 -12.00 18.76 -3.01
CA ILE A 81 -11.40 19.94 -3.60
C ILE A 81 -10.38 19.51 -4.65
N THR A 82 -10.41 20.16 -5.81
CA THR A 82 -9.46 19.89 -6.90
C THR A 82 -8.24 20.79 -6.72
N VAL A 83 -7.04 20.19 -6.72
CA VAL A 83 -5.77 20.90 -6.66
C VAL A 83 -5.04 20.68 -8.00
N PRO A 84 -4.86 21.73 -8.82
CA PRO A 84 -4.16 21.65 -10.11
C PRO A 84 -2.77 21.04 -9.96
N GLU A 85 -2.35 20.16 -10.88
CA GLU A 85 -1.15 19.31 -10.80
C GLU A 85 0.15 20.08 -10.48
N GLU A 86 0.26 21.33 -10.89
CA GLU A 86 1.40 22.21 -10.65
C GLU A 86 1.69 22.50 -9.17
N TYR A 87 0.71 22.33 -8.27
CA TYR A 87 0.88 22.58 -6.83
C TYR A 87 1.27 21.30 -6.07
N SER A 88 2.55 20.96 -6.05
CA SER A 88 3.07 19.72 -5.44
C SER A 88 3.04 19.70 -3.90
N SER A 89 2.77 20.82 -3.23
CA SER A 89 2.57 20.85 -1.79
C SER A 89 1.67 22.01 -1.40
N GLY A 90 1.13 21.97 -0.19
CA GLY A 90 0.26 23.02 0.31
C GLY A 90 -0.47 22.61 1.57
N ARG A 91 -1.49 23.38 1.90
CA ARG A 91 -2.39 23.09 3.00
C ARG A 91 -3.84 23.29 2.61
N ILE A 92 -4.69 22.51 3.25
CA ILE A 92 -6.14 22.58 3.16
C ILE A 92 -6.63 23.18 4.46
N GLU A 93 -7.43 24.24 4.38
CA GLU A 93 -8.01 24.92 5.53
C GLU A 93 -9.54 24.84 5.49
N ILE A 94 -10.16 24.70 6.66
CA ILE A 94 -11.59 24.95 6.84
C ILE A 94 -11.74 26.43 7.26
N ASP A 95 -12.25 27.28 6.36
CA ASP A 95 -12.23 28.75 6.58
C ASP A 95 -13.30 29.23 7.59
N ASN A 96 -14.34 28.44 7.86
CA ASN A 96 -15.44 28.74 8.81
C ASN A 96 -15.47 27.74 9.98
N ALA A 97 -14.30 27.48 10.55
CA ALA A 97 -14.15 26.46 11.57
C ALA A 97 -14.35 26.96 13.02
N ASP A 98 -14.19 26.05 13.97
CA ASP A 98 -14.38 26.28 15.40
C ASP A 98 -13.23 27.11 16.03
N ALA A 99 -13.21 27.17 17.36
CA ALA A 99 -12.21 27.92 18.12
C ALA A 99 -10.83 27.24 18.17
N LEU A 100 -10.62 26.10 17.49
CA LEU A 100 -9.37 25.35 17.46
C LEU A 100 -8.73 25.45 16.06
N PRO A 101 -8.13 26.59 15.69
CA PRO A 101 -7.62 26.79 14.32
C PRO A 101 -6.53 25.78 13.90
N GLU A 102 -5.89 25.09 14.84
CA GLU A 102 -4.81 24.14 14.56
C GLU A 102 -5.30 22.82 13.94
N ASP A 103 -6.52 22.34 14.26
CA ASP A 103 -7.07 21.09 13.70
C ASP A 103 -7.85 21.28 12.38
N ASN A 104 -7.91 22.52 11.94
CA ASN A 104 -8.59 22.97 10.73
C ASN A 104 -7.66 23.02 9.52
N VAL A 105 -6.39 22.66 9.71
CA VAL A 105 -5.36 22.69 8.68
C VAL A 105 -4.83 21.29 8.42
N PHE A 106 -4.87 20.86 7.16
CA PHE A 106 -4.25 19.62 6.70
C PHE A 106 -3.17 19.93 5.67
N PHE A 107 -1.93 19.56 5.95
CA PHE A 107 -0.82 19.73 5.01
C PHE A 107 -0.74 18.55 4.04
N TYR A 108 -0.52 18.84 2.77
CA TYR A 108 -0.32 17.82 1.75
C TYR A 108 1.00 18.05 1.01
N SER A 109 1.62 16.93 0.59
CA SER A 109 2.61 16.92 -0.47
C SER A 109 2.24 15.84 -1.49
N ARG A 110 2.33 16.21 -2.76
CA ARG A 110 2.27 15.34 -3.93
C ARG A 110 3.70 15.24 -4.43
N PRO A 111 4.46 14.21 -4.00
CA PRO A 111 5.75 13.98 -4.61
C PRO A 111 5.49 13.69 -6.10
N ASP A 112 6.08 14.50 -6.98
CA ASP A 112 6.12 14.23 -8.42
C ASP A 112 7.07 13.05 -8.62
N ARG A 113 6.54 11.85 -8.34
CA ARG A 113 7.28 10.60 -8.44
C ARG A 113 6.91 9.97 -9.76
N GLU A 114 7.91 9.82 -10.61
CA GLU A 114 7.82 8.86 -11.71
C GLU A 114 7.33 7.52 -11.13
N LYS A 115 6.22 7.03 -11.69
CA LYS A 115 5.66 5.74 -11.31
C LYS A 115 6.73 4.68 -11.47
N THR A 116 6.94 3.89 -10.43
CA THR A 116 7.88 2.77 -10.48
C THR A 116 7.37 1.75 -11.50
N PRO A 117 8.14 1.46 -12.56
CA PRO A 117 7.71 0.51 -13.57
C PRO A 117 7.65 -0.89 -12.97
N LEU A 118 6.55 -1.59 -13.26
CA LEU A 118 6.28 -2.97 -12.90
C LEU A 118 6.20 -3.79 -14.19
N PRO A 119 7.30 -4.46 -14.59
CA PRO A 119 7.27 -5.41 -15.70
C PRO A 119 6.30 -6.56 -15.39
N VAL A 120 5.40 -6.85 -16.33
CA VAL A 120 4.43 -7.96 -16.24
C VAL A 120 4.66 -8.87 -17.43
N LEU A 121 5.29 -10.03 -17.21
CA LEU A 121 5.46 -11.05 -18.24
C LEU A 121 4.15 -11.80 -18.47
N ARG A 122 3.70 -11.79 -19.73
CA ARG A 122 2.61 -12.60 -20.25
C ARG A 122 3.18 -13.94 -20.71
N GLY A 123 2.99 -14.99 -19.93
CA GLY A 123 3.54 -16.32 -20.20
C GLY A 123 2.70 -17.23 -21.11
N GLY A 124 1.39 -16.96 -21.25
CA GLY A 124 0.44 -17.89 -21.89
C GLY A 124 -0.89 -17.26 -22.29
N GLY A 125 -1.74 -18.07 -22.94
CA GLY A 125 -2.94 -17.64 -23.66
C GLY A 125 -4.20 -17.50 -22.81
N GLY A 126 -4.93 -16.42 -23.08
CA GLY A 126 -6.33 -16.20 -22.73
C GLY A 126 -6.98 -15.44 -23.87
N MET A 127 -8.32 -15.33 -23.92
CA MET A 127 -8.95 -14.38 -24.85
C MET A 127 -8.30 -13.00 -24.65
N LEU A 128 -7.84 -12.39 -25.75
CA LEU A 128 -6.95 -11.21 -25.77
C LEU A 128 -7.40 -10.07 -24.84
N ASP A 129 -8.69 -10.00 -24.51
CA ASP A 129 -9.29 -8.86 -23.82
C ASP A 129 -9.38 -9.01 -22.29
N ARG A 130 -9.16 -10.20 -21.70
CA ARG A 130 -9.33 -10.45 -20.25
C ARG A 130 -8.43 -11.55 -19.66
N ASP A 131 -7.17 -11.62 -20.07
CA ASP A 131 -6.21 -12.52 -19.44
C ASP A 131 -5.67 -11.97 -18.10
N GLY A 132 -4.76 -12.70 -17.45
CA GLY A 132 -4.22 -12.28 -16.16
C GLY A 132 -3.52 -10.93 -16.21
N THR A 133 -2.86 -10.58 -17.31
CA THR A 133 -2.16 -9.30 -17.45
C THR A 133 -3.13 -8.12 -17.55
N TYR A 134 -4.32 -8.33 -18.11
CA TYR A 134 -5.39 -7.33 -18.12
C TYR A 134 -5.80 -6.93 -16.69
N TYR A 135 -6.06 -7.90 -15.81
CA TYR A 135 -6.50 -7.61 -14.44
C TYR A 135 -5.38 -6.99 -13.60
N ILE A 136 -4.15 -7.49 -13.71
CA ILE A 136 -3.00 -6.90 -13.02
C ILE A 136 -2.80 -5.44 -13.45
N ARG A 137 -2.87 -5.15 -14.75
CA ARG A 137 -2.79 -3.77 -15.24
C ARG A 137 -3.90 -2.90 -14.66
N LYS A 138 -5.15 -3.39 -14.62
CA LYS A 138 -6.28 -2.65 -14.05
C LYS A 138 -6.11 -2.35 -12.55
N ILE A 139 -5.55 -3.28 -11.79
CA ILE A 139 -5.24 -3.07 -10.37
C ILE A 139 -4.13 -2.02 -10.23
N VAL A 140 -3.07 -2.13 -11.02
CA VAL A 140 -1.91 -1.21 -10.95
C VAL A 140 -2.27 0.20 -11.43
N GLU A 141 -3.17 0.34 -12.41
CA GLU A 141 -3.70 1.64 -12.87
C GLU A 141 -4.37 2.45 -11.74
N GLN A 142 -4.85 1.78 -10.68
CA GLN A 142 -5.41 2.43 -9.49
C GLN A 142 -4.33 3.00 -8.56
N SER A 143 -3.06 2.64 -8.77
CA SER A 143 -1.94 3.13 -7.96
C SER A 143 -1.36 4.42 -8.54
N SER A 144 -1.06 5.36 -7.66
CA SER A 144 -0.22 6.54 -7.98
C SER A 144 1.28 6.21 -7.99
N LEU A 145 1.69 5.07 -7.43
CA LEU A 145 3.10 4.72 -7.23
C LEU A 145 3.68 3.81 -8.31
N PHE A 146 2.84 3.02 -8.97
CA PHE A 146 3.26 1.97 -9.91
C PHE A 146 2.64 2.14 -11.30
N SER A 147 3.38 1.72 -12.33
CA SER A 147 2.90 1.62 -13.71
C SER A 147 3.19 0.22 -14.25
N ALA A 148 2.18 -0.46 -14.78
CA ALA A 148 2.36 -1.81 -15.32
C ALA A 148 2.81 -1.75 -16.79
N GLU A 149 3.94 -2.38 -17.10
CA GLU A 149 4.44 -2.58 -18.47
C GLU A 149 4.25 -4.05 -18.85
N VAL A 150 3.30 -4.35 -19.74
CA VAL A 150 3.02 -5.72 -20.18
C VAL A 150 4.00 -6.14 -21.28
N LEU A 151 4.71 -7.25 -21.05
CA LEU A 151 5.74 -7.78 -21.92
C LEU A 151 5.37 -9.20 -22.34
N SER A 152 5.43 -9.50 -23.63
CA SER A 152 5.22 -10.86 -24.15
C SER A 152 6.51 -11.67 -24.26
N GLU A 153 7.65 -10.98 -24.39
CA GLU A 153 8.94 -11.62 -24.67
C GLU A 153 9.75 -11.82 -23.38
N PRO A 154 10.07 -13.08 -22.99
CA PRO A 154 10.81 -13.37 -21.77
C PRO A 154 12.19 -12.71 -21.72
N PHE A 155 12.84 -12.53 -22.86
CA PHE A 155 14.15 -11.86 -22.96
C PHE A 155 14.04 -10.37 -22.59
N VAL A 156 13.05 -9.66 -23.16
CA VAL A 156 12.80 -8.25 -22.85
C VAL A 156 12.40 -8.07 -21.38
N PHE A 157 11.59 -9.00 -20.85
CA PHE A 157 11.29 -9.02 -19.43
C PHE A 157 12.55 -9.13 -18.58
N GLY A 158 13.47 -10.05 -18.94
CA GLY A 158 14.78 -10.20 -18.29
C GLY A 158 15.63 -8.93 -18.28
N GLU A 159 15.67 -8.19 -19.39
CA GLU A 159 16.37 -6.90 -19.48
C GLU A 159 15.76 -5.86 -18.54
N LYS A 160 14.42 -5.81 -18.45
CA LYS A 160 13.68 -4.85 -17.61
C LYS A 160 13.82 -5.11 -16.12
N LEU A 161 14.14 -6.35 -15.70
CA LEU A 161 14.42 -6.66 -14.30
C LEU A 161 15.58 -5.81 -13.73
N THR A 162 16.53 -5.40 -14.56
CA THR A 162 17.73 -4.66 -14.10
C THR A 162 17.41 -3.31 -13.47
N SER A 163 16.34 -2.64 -13.91
CA SER A 163 15.88 -1.35 -13.38
C SER A 163 14.61 -1.45 -12.54
N ALA A 164 13.91 -2.59 -12.58
CA ALA A 164 12.67 -2.80 -11.84
C ALA A 164 12.93 -3.24 -10.39
N ARG A 165 12.05 -2.80 -9.48
CA ARG A 165 12.04 -3.23 -8.07
C ARG A 165 11.09 -4.37 -7.77
N ALA A 166 10.06 -4.53 -8.60
CA ALA A 166 9.10 -5.62 -8.56
C ALA A 166 8.79 -6.09 -9.97
N ALA A 167 8.34 -7.32 -10.13
CA ALA A 167 7.95 -7.89 -11.41
C ALA A 167 6.89 -8.97 -11.21
N VAL A 168 6.02 -9.13 -12.22
CA VAL A 168 4.94 -10.13 -12.22
C VAL A 168 5.12 -11.09 -13.38
N ILE A 169 4.89 -12.38 -13.15
CA ILE A 169 4.80 -13.40 -14.20
C ILE A 169 3.41 -14.02 -14.14
N SER A 170 2.64 -13.90 -15.23
CA SER A 170 1.27 -14.39 -15.35
C SER A 170 1.17 -15.53 -16.36
N ASN A 171 0.62 -16.67 -15.91
CA ASN A 171 0.45 -17.91 -16.68
C ASN A 171 1.74 -18.38 -17.40
N PRO A 172 2.89 -18.52 -16.70
CA PRO A 172 4.10 -19.04 -17.35
C PRO A 172 3.91 -20.51 -17.72
N ALA A 173 4.17 -20.87 -18.98
CA ALA A 173 4.20 -22.28 -19.37
C ALA A 173 5.38 -23.02 -18.70
N SER A 174 6.56 -22.42 -18.80
CA SER A 174 7.79 -22.81 -18.12
C SER A 174 8.68 -21.57 -17.92
N VAL A 175 9.75 -21.71 -17.13
CA VAL A 175 10.77 -20.66 -16.98
C VAL A 175 12.09 -21.19 -17.52
N SER A 176 12.58 -20.58 -18.60
CA SER A 176 13.85 -20.99 -19.21
C SER A 176 15.01 -20.87 -18.21
N SER A 177 16.05 -21.70 -18.34
CA SER A 177 17.20 -21.68 -17.43
C SER A 177 17.88 -20.31 -17.36
N SER A 178 17.89 -19.56 -18.48
CA SER A 178 18.43 -18.20 -18.55
C SER A 178 17.60 -17.22 -17.71
N LEU A 179 16.27 -17.21 -17.90
CA LEU A 179 15.39 -16.36 -17.11
C LEU A 179 15.40 -16.75 -15.63
N ALA A 180 15.43 -18.06 -15.32
CA ALA A 180 15.55 -18.56 -13.96
C ALA A 180 16.81 -18.04 -13.27
N ALA A 181 17.97 -18.03 -13.95
CA ALA A 181 19.21 -17.48 -13.41
C ALA A 181 19.12 -15.96 -13.17
N GLN A 182 18.51 -15.22 -14.11
CA GLN A 182 18.27 -13.78 -13.96
C GLN A 182 17.36 -13.47 -12.78
N LEU A 183 16.23 -14.20 -12.64
CA LEU A 183 15.30 -14.07 -11.53
C LEU A 183 15.99 -14.34 -10.19
N ARG A 184 16.79 -15.40 -10.08
CA ARG A 184 17.56 -15.68 -8.85
C ARG A 184 18.48 -14.52 -8.49
N GLY A 185 19.28 -14.06 -9.44
CA GLY A 185 20.22 -12.97 -9.21
C GLY A 185 19.52 -11.65 -8.86
N TRP A 186 18.36 -11.39 -9.47
CA TRP A 186 17.58 -10.18 -9.24
C TRP A 186 16.82 -10.19 -7.92
N VAL A 187 16.10 -11.28 -7.62
CA VAL A 187 15.40 -11.45 -6.33
C VAL A 187 16.43 -11.44 -5.19
N ALA A 188 17.55 -12.14 -5.31
CA ALA A 188 18.59 -12.13 -4.27
C ALA A 188 19.10 -10.72 -3.92
N LYS A 189 19.04 -9.77 -4.86
CA LYS A 189 19.45 -8.37 -4.69
C LYS A 189 18.33 -7.44 -4.21
N GLY A 190 17.16 -7.97 -3.86
CA GLY A 190 16.05 -7.18 -3.32
C GLY A 190 14.79 -7.13 -4.18
N GLY A 191 14.79 -7.77 -5.35
CA GLY A 191 13.61 -7.81 -6.22
C GLY A 191 12.41 -8.52 -5.59
N LEU A 192 11.20 -8.01 -5.85
CA LEU A 192 9.94 -8.70 -5.54
C LEU A 192 9.38 -9.41 -6.77
N LEU A 193 9.38 -10.74 -6.76
CA LEU A 193 8.73 -11.54 -7.80
C LEU A 193 7.31 -11.94 -7.34
N ILE A 194 6.30 -11.65 -8.16
CA ILE A 194 4.94 -12.17 -7.95
C ILE A 194 4.58 -13.10 -9.11
N MET A 195 4.10 -14.30 -8.80
CA MET A 195 3.81 -15.32 -9.80
C MET A 195 2.37 -15.82 -9.70
N PHE A 196 1.72 -15.92 -10.86
CA PHE A 196 0.38 -16.48 -11.03
C PHE A 196 0.43 -17.62 -12.05
N PRO A 197 0.48 -18.90 -11.62
CA PRO A 197 0.36 -20.03 -12.52
C PRO A 197 -1.03 -20.07 -13.15
N GLY A 198 -1.13 -20.56 -14.38
CA GLY A 198 -2.40 -20.64 -15.12
C GLY A 198 -2.51 -21.91 -15.94
N GLY A 199 -3.48 -21.95 -16.86
CA GLY A 199 -3.80 -23.16 -17.63
C GLY A 199 -2.63 -23.73 -18.46
N ASP A 200 -1.65 -22.91 -18.81
CA ASP A 200 -0.49 -23.34 -19.60
C ASP A 200 0.69 -23.79 -18.72
N THR A 201 0.61 -23.59 -17.40
CA THR A 201 1.72 -23.87 -16.48
C THR A 201 2.01 -25.36 -16.34
N ILE A 202 3.24 -25.75 -16.68
CA ILE A 202 3.76 -27.10 -16.49
C ILE A 202 4.40 -27.19 -15.09
N VAL A 203 3.66 -27.74 -14.14
CA VAL A 203 4.05 -27.80 -12.71
C VAL A 203 5.40 -28.49 -12.48
N ASP A 204 5.69 -29.55 -13.23
CA ASP A 204 6.95 -30.28 -13.09
C ASP A 204 8.15 -29.45 -13.54
N ASP A 205 8.01 -28.66 -14.60
CA ASP A 205 9.04 -27.74 -15.07
C ASP A 205 9.29 -26.63 -14.05
N MET A 206 8.22 -26.04 -13.49
CA MET A 206 8.35 -25.00 -12.46
C MET A 206 9.06 -25.52 -11.20
N ASN A 207 8.66 -26.69 -10.71
CA ASN A 207 9.29 -27.32 -9.55
C ASN A 207 10.74 -27.76 -9.84
N ARG A 208 11.08 -28.09 -11.09
CA ARG A 208 12.46 -28.44 -11.46
C ARG A 208 13.35 -27.22 -11.61
N ASP A 209 12.87 -26.20 -12.33
CA ASP A 209 13.70 -25.13 -12.87
C ASP A 209 13.85 -23.94 -11.91
N ILE A 210 12.90 -23.73 -10.99
CA ILE A 210 12.89 -22.61 -10.02
C ILE A 210 12.41 -23.01 -8.60
N SER A 211 12.49 -24.28 -8.21
CA SER A 211 12.02 -24.72 -6.86
C SER A 211 12.63 -23.97 -5.69
N ASP A 212 13.86 -23.50 -5.82
CA ASP A 212 14.55 -22.72 -4.80
C ASP A 212 13.92 -21.34 -4.57
N LEU A 213 13.34 -20.75 -5.62
CA LEU A 213 12.60 -19.48 -5.55
C LEU A 213 11.16 -19.65 -5.06
N LEU A 214 10.54 -20.81 -5.29
CA LEU A 214 9.13 -20.99 -4.98
C LEU A 214 8.89 -21.07 -3.45
N PRO A 215 7.82 -20.43 -2.92
CA PRO A 215 7.42 -20.54 -1.52
C PRO A 215 6.94 -21.94 -1.10
N GLY A 216 6.80 -22.87 -2.04
CA GLY A 216 6.25 -24.19 -1.80
C GLY A 216 6.32 -25.04 -3.05
N ARG A 217 6.10 -26.34 -2.86
CA ARG A 217 5.96 -27.27 -3.98
C ARG A 217 4.55 -27.17 -4.53
N MET A 218 4.45 -26.93 -5.83
CA MET A 218 3.17 -26.94 -6.55
C MET A 218 2.80 -28.37 -6.95
N TYR A 219 1.51 -28.66 -7.00
CA TYR A 219 0.95 -29.91 -7.50
C TYR A 219 0.05 -29.64 -8.71
N PRO A 220 -0.22 -30.67 -9.55
CA PRO A 220 -1.16 -30.55 -10.65
C PRO A 220 -2.53 -30.01 -10.22
N VAL A 221 -3.19 -29.33 -11.15
CA VAL A 221 -4.48 -28.65 -10.91
C VAL A 221 -5.47 -29.60 -10.26
N LYS A 222 -6.08 -29.13 -9.17
CA LYS A 222 -7.17 -29.80 -8.46
C LYS A 222 -8.47 -29.05 -8.76
N GLU A 223 -9.48 -29.78 -9.19
CA GLU A 223 -10.85 -29.25 -9.36
C GLU A 223 -11.62 -29.50 -8.07
N GLN A 224 -11.81 -28.45 -7.29
CA GLN A 224 -12.58 -28.48 -6.05
C GLN A 224 -13.15 -27.09 -5.80
N SER A 225 -14.45 -27.05 -5.51
CA SER A 225 -15.12 -25.81 -5.12
C SER A 225 -14.70 -25.41 -3.71
N LEU A 226 -14.01 -24.27 -3.60
CA LEU A 226 -13.73 -23.60 -2.32
C LEU A 226 -14.51 -22.28 -2.30
N ALA A 227 -15.18 -22.02 -1.17
CA ALA A 227 -15.98 -20.82 -0.98
C ALA A 227 -15.41 -19.99 0.18
N GLY A 228 -15.43 -18.68 0.00
CA GLY A 228 -14.79 -17.73 0.90
C GLY A 228 -13.27 -17.81 0.84
N GLY A 229 -12.62 -16.95 1.61
CA GLY A 229 -11.19 -16.94 1.80
C GLY A 229 -10.85 -16.14 3.05
N ALA A 230 -9.77 -16.50 3.70
CA ALA A 230 -9.21 -15.73 4.80
C ALA A 230 -7.83 -15.26 4.38
N VAL A 231 -7.58 -13.96 4.54
CA VAL A 231 -6.23 -13.42 4.63
C VAL A 231 -5.72 -13.80 6.01
N LEU A 232 -4.54 -14.41 6.05
CA LEU A 232 -3.89 -14.73 7.32
C LEU A 232 -3.26 -13.47 7.91
N GLU A 233 -2.80 -13.56 9.16
CA GLU A 233 -2.08 -12.46 9.77
C GLU A 233 -0.77 -12.20 9.01
N ILE A 234 -0.70 -11.05 8.36
CA ILE A 234 0.43 -10.65 7.52
C ILE A 234 0.95 -9.31 8.03
N PRO A 235 2.27 -9.19 8.31
CA PRO A 235 2.82 -7.99 8.95
C PRO A 235 2.54 -6.67 8.25
N TRP A 236 2.32 -6.70 6.94
CA TRP A 236 2.10 -5.53 6.09
C TRP A 236 0.65 -5.33 5.64
N ALA A 237 -0.23 -6.29 5.91
CA ALA A 237 -1.64 -6.14 5.62
C ALA A 237 -2.28 -5.25 6.70
N GLY A 238 -1.97 -5.47 7.98
CA GLY A 238 -2.69 -4.80 9.07
C GLY A 238 -4.16 -5.24 9.14
N ASP A 239 -4.91 -4.66 10.07
CA ASP A 239 -6.29 -5.08 10.40
C ASP A 239 -7.32 -4.75 9.30
N GLU A 240 -6.93 -3.94 8.31
CA GLU A 240 -7.76 -3.49 7.19
C GLU A 240 -8.04 -4.60 6.15
N PHE A 241 -7.35 -5.74 6.21
CA PHE A 241 -7.58 -6.90 5.34
C PHE A 241 -8.29 -8.03 6.09
N SER A 242 -9.52 -7.76 6.52
CA SER A 242 -10.36 -8.79 7.15
C SER A 242 -10.82 -9.85 6.14
N GLY A 243 -11.11 -11.06 6.64
CA GLY A 243 -11.69 -12.14 5.83
C GLY A 243 -13.03 -11.78 5.16
N GLU A 244 -13.74 -10.75 5.65
CA GLU A 244 -14.99 -10.28 5.05
C GLU A 244 -14.79 -9.79 3.61
N HIS A 245 -13.65 -9.16 3.32
CA HIS A 245 -13.32 -8.70 1.97
C HIS A 245 -13.09 -9.83 0.98
N TYR A 246 -12.91 -11.06 1.47
CA TYR A 246 -12.74 -12.29 0.70
C TYR A 246 -13.92 -13.26 0.85
N ALA A 247 -15.00 -12.86 1.53
CA ALA A 247 -16.18 -13.72 1.71
C ALA A 247 -16.84 -14.14 0.38
N LYS A 248 -16.71 -13.32 -0.66
CA LYS A 248 -17.21 -13.60 -2.02
C LYS A 248 -16.21 -14.34 -2.91
N LEU A 249 -15.04 -14.70 -2.39
CA LEU A 249 -14.08 -15.51 -3.13
C LEU A 249 -14.72 -16.88 -3.44
N SER A 250 -14.67 -17.24 -4.71
CA SER A 250 -15.13 -18.52 -5.23
C SER A 250 -14.02 -19.10 -6.09
N VAL A 251 -13.55 -20.28 -5.74
CA VAL A 251 -12.50 -21.02 -6.43
C VAL A 251 -13.10 -22.32 -6.95
N SER A 252 -12.92 -22.62 -8.22
CA SER A 252 -13.33 -23.89 -8.84
C SER A 252 -12.15 -24.79 -9.15
N LYS A 253 -10.97 -24.21 -9.40
CA LYS A 253 -9.71 -24.90 -9.67
C LYS A 253 -8.57 -24.17 -9.00
N PHE A 254 -7.52 -24.89 -8.61
CA PHE A 254 -6.29 -24.29 -8.09
C PHE A 254 -5.12 -25.26 -8.24
N PHE A 255 -3.91 -24.75 -8.11
CA PHE A 255 -2.70 -25.54 -7.97
C PHE A 255 -2.44 -25.79 -6.49
N PRO A 256 -2.66 -27.01 -5.95
CA PRO A 256 -2.39 -27.25 -4.53
C PRO A 256 -0.94 -26.87 -4.22
N LEU A 257 -0.76 -26.09 -3.15
CA LEU A 257 0.53 -25.57 -2.76
C LEU A 257 0.89 -26.11 -1.39
N ARG A 258 1.95 -26.91 -1.33
CA ARG A 258 2.55 -27.28 -0.05
C ARG A 258 3.65 -26.28 0.27
N ALA A 259 3.32 -25.30 1.09
CA ALA A 259 4.26 -24.29 1.56
C ALA A 259 5.48 -24.94 2.24
N ARG A 260 6.65 -24.31 2.06
CA ARG A 260 7.86 -24.64 2.81
C ARG A 260 7.73 -24.18 4.25
N GLU A 261 8.57 -24.71 5.14
CA GLU A 261 8.57 -24.33 6.57
C GLU A 261 8.93 -22.85 6.79
N ASP A 262 9.73 -22.26 5.90
CA ASP A 262 10.16 -20.86 5.92
C ASP A 262 9.25 -19.92 5.13
N ALA A 263 8.16 -20.43 4.55
CA ALA A 263 7.22 -19.64 3.78
C ALA A 263 6.09 -19.09 4.67
N LEU A 264 5.74 -17.83 4.45
CA LEU A 264 4.57 -17.19 5.03
C LEU A 264 3.37 -17.47 4.15
N GLU A 265 2.39 -18.19 4.67
CA GLU A 265 1.09 -18.35 4.01
C GLU A 265 0.29 -17.05 4.10
N LEU A 266 -0.28 -16.60 2.99
CA LEU A 266 -0.92 -15.29 2.88
C LEU A 266 -2.44 -15.41 2.81
N ILE A 267 -2.94 -16.33 1.99
CA ILE A 267 -4.37 -16.51 1.75
C ILE A 267 -4.68 -18.00 1.86
N LYS A 268 -5.72 -18.35 2.61
CA LYS A 268 -6.26 -19.71 2.70
C LYS A 268 -7.74 -19.76 2.37
N SER A 269 -8.18 -20.88 1.79
CA SER A 269 -9.60 -21.19 1.64
C SER A 269 -9.81 -22.69 1.75
N GLY A 270 -10.78 -23.12 2.56
CA GLY A 270 -11.10 -24.54 2.75
C GLY A 270 -9.92 -25.40 3.24
N GLY A 271 -8.96 -24.80 3.97
CA GLY A 271 -7.74 -25.47 4.43
C GLY A 271 -6.59 -25.51 3.40
N GLU A 272 -6.82 -25.03 2.18
CA GLU A 272 -5.84 -25.00 1.09
C GLU A 272 -5.14 -23.63 1.05
N THR A 273 -3.84 -23.63 0.77
CA THR A 273 -3.01 -22.43 0.64
C THR A 273 -3.18 -21.85 -0.76
N LEU A 274 -3.80 -20.67 -0.85
CA LEU A 274 -4.05 -19.97 -2.11
C LEU A 274 -2.98 -18.95 -2.49
N ALA A 275 -2.19 -18.49 -1.51
CA ALA A 275 -1.03 -17.66 -1.75
C ALA A 275 -0.01 -17.86 -0.62
N ALA A 276 1.27 -17.87 -0.96
CA ALA A 276 2.36 -17.91 0.00
C ALA A 276 3.52 -17.01 -0.47
N ALA A 277 4.34 -16.57 0.47
CA ALA A 277 5.54 -15.79 0.22
C ALA A 277 6.76 -16.40 0.89
N VAL A 278 7.92 -16.26 0.27
CA VAL A 278 9.20 -16.64 0.87
C VAL A 278 10.24 -15.55 0.63
N ARG A 279 11.19 -15.42 1.55
CA ARG A 279 12.37 -14.58 1.36
C ARG A 279 13.42 -15.34 0.55
N PHE A 280 14.09 -14.63 -0.35
CA PHE A 280 15.20 -15.17 -1.13
C PHE A 280 16.27 -14.09 -1.28
N GLY A 281 17.41 -14.27 -0.60
CA GLY A 281 18.38 -13.20 -0.37
C GLY A 281 17.71 -11.97 0.24
N ASP A 282 17.97 -10.80 -0.33
CA ASP A 282 17.38 -9.54 0.11
C ASP A 282 15.95 -9.31 -0.45
N GLY A 283 15.45 -10.19 -1.33
CA GLY A 283 14.16 -10.05 -2.04
C GLY A 283 13.00 -10.83 -1.44
N ALA A 284 11.96 -11.05 -2.23
CA ALA A 284 10.89 -11.98 -1.91
C ALA A 284 10.22 -12.53 -3.17
N VAL A 285 9.64 -13.71 -3.02
CA VAL A 285 8.78 -14.32 -4.03
C VAL A 285 7.41 -14.54 -3.42
N ILE A 286 6.36 -14.05 -4.08
CA ILE A 286 4.96 -14.36 -3.78
C ILE A 286 4.44 -15.28 -4.88
N LEU A 287 3.89 -16.41 -4.49
CA LEU A 287 3.25 -17.36 -5.40
C LEU A 287 1.78 -17.48 -5.05
N PHE A 288 0.91 -17.25 -6.02
CA PHE A 288 -0.50 -17.59 -5.93
C PHE A 288 -0.72 -19.01 -6.47
N ALA A 289 -1.64 -19.75 -5.88
CA ALA A 289 -2.12 -21.05 -6.37
C ALA A 289 -3.19 -20.89 -7.48
N LEU A 290 -3.38 -19.67 -7.94
CA LEU A 290 -4.47 -19.25 -8.82
C LEU A 290 -3.89 -18.37 -9.94
N PRO A 291 -4.47 -18.42 -11.15
CA PRO A 291 -4.19 -17.44 -12.19
C PRO A 291 -4.69 -16.05 -11.77
N ALA A 292 -4.08 -15.01 -12.35
CA ALA A 292 -4.52 -13.62 -12.20
C ALA A 292 -5.76 -13.29 -13.06
N ASP A 293 -6.47 -14.29 -13.55
CA ASP A 293 -7.69 -14.15 -14.34
C ASP A 293 -8.86 -14.93 -13.72
N MET A 294 -9.99 -14.95 -14.43
CA MET A 294 -11.23 -15.54 -13.93
C MET A 294 -11.41 -17.03 -14.30
N SER A 295 -10.39 -17.71 -14.83
CA SER A 295 -10.54 -19.09 -15.31
C SER A 295 -10.71 -20.11 -14.17
N PHE A 296 -10.10 -19.85 -13.02
CA PHE A 296 -10.03 -20.77 -11.87
C PHE A 296 -10.76 -20.24 -10.63
N SER A 297 -10.89 -18.91 -10.54
CA SER A 297 -11.54 -18.24 -9.42
C SER A 297 -12.03 -16.86 -9.83
N ASN A 298 -12.75 -16.16 -8.96
CA ASN A 298 -13.02 -14.72 -9.13
C ASN A 298 -12.02 -13.81 -8.39
N LEU A 299 -10.86 -14.32 -7.95
CA LEU A 299 -9.88 -13.60 -7.12
C LEU A 299 -9.58 -12.17 -7.63
N PRO A 300 -9.31 -11.91 -8.92
CA PRO A 300 -8.91 -10.58 -9.39
C PRO A 300 -9.97 -9.49 -9.19
N VAL A 301 -11.24 -9.88 -9.02
CA VAL A 301 -12.37 -8.97 -8.85
C VAL A 301 -12.98 -9.00 -7.44
N VAL A 302 -12.41 -9.80 -6.54
CA VAL A 302 -12.79 -9.81 -5.12
C VAL A 302 -12.25 -8.52 -4.47
N ALA A 303 -13.10 -7.82 -3.73
CA ALA A 303 -12.80 -6.49 -3.19
C ALA A 303 -11.48 -6.41 -2.38
N GLY A 304 -11.14 -7.48 -1.65
CA GLY A 304 -9.90 -7.52 -0.87
C GLY A 304 -8.61 -7.67 -1.71
N PHE A 305 -8.68 -8.20 -2.93
CA PHE A 305 -7.49 -8.57 -3.69
C PHE A 305 -6.72 -7.37 -4.28
N PRO A 306 -7.35 -6.39 -4.98
CA PRO A 306 -6.64 -5.21 -5.47
C PRO A 306 -5.86 -4.45 -4.38
N PRO A 307 -6.45 -4.08 -3.22
CA PRO A 307 -5.70 -3.39 -2.18
C PRO A 307 -4.60 -4.29 -1.59
N PHE A 308 -4.83 -5.60 -1.46
CA PHE A 308 -3.81 -6.53 -0.97
C PHE A 308 -2.59 -6.59 -1.89
N PHE A 309 -2.84 -6.64 -3.20
CA PHE A 309 -1.80 -6.65 -4.22
C PHE A 309 -0.98 -5.35 -4.18
N LEU A 310 -1.64 -4.19 -4.16
CA LEU A 310 -0.97 -2.89 -4.09
C LEU A 310 -0.19 -2.70 -2.79
N LYS A 311 -0.74 -3.11 -1.64
CA LYS A 311 -0.02 -3.05 -0.36
C LYS A 311 1.18 -3.97 -0.33
N SER A 312 1.07 -5.15 -0.93
CA SER A 312 2.23 -6.05 -1.07
C SER A 312 3.33 -5.39 -1.90
N LEU A 313 3.00 -4.71 -3.00
CA LEU A 313 3.97 -3.93 -3.77
C LEU A 313 4.58 -2.81 -2.93
N GLU A 314 3.76 -1.97 -2.28
CA GLU A 314 4.22 -0.85 -1.45
C GLU A 314 5.20 -1.30 -0.36
N TYR A 315 4.81 -2.32 0.39
CA TYR A 315 5.59 -2.86 1.49
C TYR A 315 6.97 -3.34 1.03
N PHE A 316 6.98 -4.18 -0.02
CA PHE A 316 8.21 -4.80 -0.48
C PHE A 316 9.12 -3.85 -1.27
N VAL A 317 8.56 -2.84 -1.94
CA VAL A 317 9.32 -1.91 -2.78
C VAL A 317 9.81 -0.68 -2.01
N TYR A 318 9.03 -0.15 -1.06
CA TYR A 318 9.34 1.11 -0.37
C TYR A 318 9.56 0.96 1.14
N GLU A 319 8.75 0.14 1.82
CA GLU A 319 8.82 0.05 3.29
C GLU A 319 10.02 -0.76 3.77
N ARG A 320 10.71 -1.47 2.87
CA ARG A 320 11.92 -2.23 3.22
C ARG A 320 13.07 -1.38 3.74
N LYS A 321 13.13 -0.05 3.52
CA LYS A 321 14.19 0.80 4.10
C LYS A 321 13.85 2.27 4.45
N GLU A 322 12.76 2.90 4.01
CA GLU A 322 12.68 4.38 4.09
C GLU A 322 11.34 5.03 4.48
N PHE A 323 10.28 4.28 4.78
CA PHE A 323 9.02 4.90 5.22
C PHE A 323 8.45 4.24 6.47
N ARG A 324 9.17 4.41 7.60
CA ARG A 324 8.45 4.54 8.87
C ARG A 324 7.60 5.81 8.75
N ARG A 325 6.29 5.66 8.60
CA ARG A 325 5.36 6.80 8.60
C ARG A 325 5.21 7.41 9.99
N ASN A 326 5.50 6.62 11.03
CA ASN A 326 5.47 7.03 12.41
C ASN A 326 6.89 6.93 12.99
N TYR A 327 7.40 8.05 13.47
CA TYR A 327 8.61 8.12 14.28
C TYR A 327 8.21 8.43 15.72
N SER A 328 8.84 7.77 16.68
CA SER A 328 8.76 8.19 18.07
C SER A 328 9.72 9.36 18.30
N VAL A 329 9.41 10.24 19.26
CA VAL A 329 10.36 11.26 19.70
C VAL A 329 11.66 10.56 20.14
N GLY A 330 12.79 10.98 19.56
CA GLY A 330 14.10 10.35 19.76
C GLY A 330 14.53 9.34 18.68
N ASP A 331 13.66 8.97 17.74
CA ASP A 331 14.05 8.15 16.59
C ASP A 331 15.03 8.90 15.67
N ARG A 332 16.05 8.18 15.17
CA ARG A 332 16.99 8.71 14.16
C ARG A 332 16.41 8.53 12.76
N VAL A 333 16.29 9.63 12.01
CA VAL A 333 15.84 9.61 10.61
C VAL A 333 17.03 9.83 9.68
N SER A 334 17.18 8.96 8.69
CA SER A 334 18.16 9.16 7.62
C SER A 334 17.57 10.05 6.55
N LEU A 335 18.21 11.18 6.27
CA LEU A 335 17.79 12.09 5.21
C LEU A 335 18.52 11.77 3.90
N PRO A 336 17.86 11.94 2.75
CA PRO A 336 18.53 11.90 1.45
C PRO A 336 19.70 12.89 1.40
N ALA A 337 20.75 12.55 0.65
CA ALA A 337 21.86 13.47 0.43
C ALA A 337 21.37 14.80 -0.16
N GLY A 338 21.67 15.92 0.50
CA GLY A 338 21.24 17.26 0.10
C GLY A 338 19.95 17.74 0.75
N ALA A 339 19.24 16.93 1.53
CA ALA A 339 18.12 17.42 2.34
C ALA A 339 18.62 18.30 3.50
N SER A 340 18.12 19.53 3.61
CA SER A 340 18.30 20.39 4.79
C SER A 340 17.05 20.38 5.66
N LEU A 341 17.24 20.33 6.97
CA LEU A 341 16.18 20.52 7.96
C LEU A 341 16.18 21.99 8.39
N SER A 342 15.06 22.69 8.25
CA SER A 342 14.84 23.95 8.96
C SER A 342 13.86 23.74 10.12
N PHE A 343 14.26 24.21 11.29
CA PHE A 343 13.46 24.19 12.51
C PHE A 343 12.82 25.56 12.72
N GLU A 344 11.52 25.68 12.46
CA GLU A 344 10.72 26.82 12.91
C GLU A 344 9.82 26.40 14.05
N GLY A 345 10.44 26.22 15.22
CA GLY A 345 9.78 26.15 16.53
C GLY A 345 8.92 24.91 16.85
N ARG A 346 8.31 24.25 15.85
CA ARG A 346 7.54 23.00 15.96
C ARG A 346 7.47 22.19 14.65
N GLU A 347 8.07 22.68 13.58
CA GLU A 347 7.96 22.13 12.23
C GLU A 347 9.34 21.78 11.67
N ILE A 348 9.40 20.70 10.88
CA ILE A 348 10.59 20.27 10.15
C ILE A 348 10.27 20.33 8.66
N GLU A 349 10.80 21.34 7.99
CA GLU A 349 10.75 21.41 6.54
C GLU A 349 12.02 20.79 5.95
N ILE A 350 11.87 19.81 5.06
CA ILE A 350 12.99 19.20 4.33
C ILE A 350 13.09 19.86 2.96
N ARG A 351 14.11 20.70 2.74
CA ARG A 351 14.37 21.35 1.45
C ARG A 351 15.52 20.67 0.70
N PRO A 352 15.50 20.59 -0.64
CA PRO A 352 16.67 20.26 -1.42
C PRO A 352 17.69 21.40 -1.33
N GLY A 353 18.81 21.16 -0.67
CA GLY A 353 19.95 22.06 -0.55
C GLY A 353 20.95 21.90 -1.70
N PRO A 354 21.70 22.97 -2.03
CA PRO A 354 22.56 22.99 -3.22
C PRO A 354 23.91 22.28 -3.06
N ASP A 355 24.36 21.93 -1.85
CA ASP A 355 25.68 21.34 -1.63
C ASP A 355 25.69 20.25 -0.54
N ALA A 356 26.39 19.15 -0.84
CA ALA A 356 26.40 17.91 -0.08
C ALA A 356 27.35 17.96 1.13
N ALA A 357 26.80 17.75 2.33
CA ALA A 357 27.53 17.24 3.49
C ALA A 357 26.61 16.40 4.38
N LEU A 358 27.10 15.23 4.80
CA LEU A 358 26.42 14.35 5.76
C LEU A 358 26.30 15.07 7.12
N LEU A 359 25.09 15.46 7.49
CA LEU A 359 24.78 15.94 8.83
C LEU A 359 23.77 14.98 9.48
N SER A 360 24.18 14.40 10.61
CA SER A 360 23.29 13.74 11.54
C SER A 360 23.01 14.73 12.66
N ALA A 361 21.74 15.08 12.87
CA ALA A 361 21.32 15.93 13.98
C ALA A 361 20.38 15.15 14.90
N PRO A 362 20.57 15.19 16.22
CA PRO A 362 19.56 14.70 17.16
C PRO A 362 18.34 15.63 17.13
N LEU A 363 17.14 15.04 17.20
CA LEU A 363 15.94 15.75 17.62
C LEU A 363 16.09 16.01 19.12
N GLU A 364 16.43 17.24 19.51
CA GLU A 364 16.37 17.64 20.91
C GLU A 364 14.91 17.90 21.31
N GLU A 365 14.55 17.48 22.52
CA GLU A 365 13.25 17.78 23.15
C GLU A 365 13.13 19.29 23.43
N PRO A 366 11.90 19.85 23.43
CA PRO A 366 11.66 21.29 23.62
C PRO A 366 12.11 21.84 24.98
#